data_AF-A0A3D8IIY8-F1
#
_entry.id   AF-A0A3D8IIY8-F1
#
_cell.length_a   1.000
_cell.length_b   1.000
_cell.length_c   1.000
_cell.angle_alpha   90.00
_cell.angle_beta   90.00
_cell.angle_gamma   90.00
#
_symmetry.space_group_name_H-M   'P 1'
#
loop_
_entity.id
_entity.type
_entity.pdbx_description
1 polymer ?
#
loop_
_entity_poly.entity_id
_entity_poly.type
_entity_poly.pdbx_seq_one_letter_code
_entity_poly.pdbx_strand_id
1 'polypeptide(L)'
;MSIGSKIYKRFGLKFALAYRIRKTKRKILREVWIQKILMFYGILKLQRDFEAFKIYQTLREQNTLIVNPKNLQFIISHYDIILQWLNSKEFKEQYIKTNHPYPPLLNPKRLNVKESHFKDFIVSTSDCFDLDLCSKGKFADTESRNDESQSKSIDSIQPYPTLSYESIPAELAWDLNLPLVRGYNGIWLYNSCSGGEATEKFFSYCSGVEFCTICWKFKEYKNAYIYLYQNYLEGKNIIFSFNAWQSGAEKFANLLDKKVPLFSIARDYISRLKTGVNHILGTEPITNRFKFFSLEDKILFPQIYYRGVYKNKPDINIIQKENFSLQWGDFGGLKLKLEWLKNAISKIYFISIDEISGERAFYTFVDLSKKLNFNVSQNSKAFGGKVNRYEGLLMLPCILKVNIKDISKISIEILITTHQLHPNQDEKLIDIMNLINIKIPQENLVLYVKQEEFEVLTNNKVLLQSIQEYFERYFMALKNYIKSVQENLFGEQDILNYFKSNPKLALEFKRKIRGDIEIIKANRPDIVESWKYYQEFERMCEEMDK
;
A
#
# COMPACT_ATOMS: atom_id res chain seq x y z
N MET A 1 -28.47 13.34 -1.18
CA MET A 1 -28.36 14.47 -2.14
C MET A 1 -27.10 14.34 -2.98
N SER A 2 -27.21 14.34 -4.32
CA SER A 2 -26.04 14.32 -5.23
C SER A 2 -25.23 15.61 -5.15
N ILE A 3 -23.93 15.57 -5.51
CA ILE A 3 -23.06 16.76 -5.52
C ILE A 3 -23.66 17.87 -6.41
N GLY A 4 -24.25 17.52 -7.55
CA GLY A 4 -24.94 18.48 -8.42
C GLY A 4 -26.14 19.14 -7.75
N SER A 5 -26.90 18.41 -6.93
CA SER A 5 -28.01 18.96 -6.13
C SER A 5 -27.50 19.89 -5.01
N LYS A 6 -26.35 19.57 -4.40
CA LYS A 6 -25.69 20.46 -3.42
C LYS A 6 -25.20 21.76 -4.08
N ILE A 7 -24.59 21.67 -5.26
CA ILE A 7 -24.14 22.84 -6.04
C ILE A 7 -25.34 23.70 -6.46
N TYR A 8 -26.43 23.08 -6.92
CA TYR A 8 -27.67 23.79 -7.25
C TYR A 8 -28.21 24.58 -6.06
N LYS A 9 -28.34 23.94 -4.89
CA LYS A 9 -28.86 24.61 -3.69
C LYS A 9 -27.98 25.76 -3.20
N ARG A 10 -26.65 25.68 -3.40
CA ARG A 10 -25.69 26.67 -2.87
C ARG A 10 -25.33 27.78 -3.85
N PHE A 11 -25.31 27.48 -5.15
CA PHE A 11 -24.79 28.37 -6.19
C PHE A 11 -25.77 28.56 -7.38
N GLY A 12 -26.92 27.90 -7.38
CA GLY A 12 -27.95 28.04 -8.41
C GLY A 12 -27.76 27.17 -9.66
N LEU A 13 -28.73 27.27 -10.58
CA LEU A 13 -28.85 26.41 -11.77
C LEU A 13 -27.67 26.50 -12.73
N LYS A 14 -27.18 27.72 -12.99
CA LYS A 14 -26.07 27.98 -13.92
C LYS A 14 -24.81 27.18 -13.55
N PHE A 15 -24.44 27.19 -12.27
CA PHE A 15 -23.25 26.47 -11.79
C PHE A 15 -23.47 24.96 -11.75
N ALA A 16 -24.68 24.50 -11.41
CA ALA A 16 -25.02 23.08 -11.48
C ALA A 16 -24.98 22.55 -12.92
N LEU A 17 -25.47 23.33 -13.89
CA LEU A 17 -25.43 23.00 -15.32
C LEU A 17 -23.99 22.99 -15.82
N ALA A 18 -23.20 24.02 -15.53
CA ALA A 18 -21.79 24.09 -15.89
C ALA A 18 -20.98 22.92 -15.28
N TYR A 19 -21.25 22.55 -14.04
CA TYR A 19 -20.65 21.36 -13.40
C TYR A 19 -21.04 20.08 -14.16
N ARG A 20 -22.32 19.90 -14.49
CA ARG A 20 -22.78 18.73 -15.26
C ARG A 20 -22.14 18.68 -16.64
N ILE A 21 -22.14 19.78 -17.40
CA ILE A 21 -21.50 19.88 -18.72
C ILE A 21 -20.02 19.52 -18.61
N ARG A 22 -19.29 20.09 -17.64
CA ARG A 22 -17.86 19.78 -17.42
C ARG A 22 -17.66 18.31 -17.08
N LYS A 23 -18.50 17.72 -16.23
CA LYS A 23 -18.45 16.31 -15.85
C LYS A 23 -18.73 15.40 -17.05
N THR A 24 -19.76 15.70 -17.84
CA THR A 24 -20.12 14.96 -19.05
C THR A 24 -19.03 15.07 -20.10
N LYS A 25 -18.49 16.26 -20.37
CA LYS A 25 -17.34 16.47 -21.26
C LYS A 25 -16.13 15.65 -20.82
N ARG A 26 -15.80 15.67 -19.52
CA ARG A 26 -14.71 14.83 -18.97
C ARG A 26 -14.97 13.33 -19.14
N LYS A 27 -16.22 12.87 -19.02
CA LYS A 27 -16.58 11.47 -19.25
C LYS A 27 -16.38 11.10 -20.71
N ILE A 28 -16.91 11.90 -21.63
CA ILE A 28 -16.78 11.74 -23.07
C ILE A 28 -15.30 11.71 -23.49
N LEU A 29 -14.48 12.67 -23.03
CA LEU A 29 -13.05 12.71 -23.35
C LEU A 29 -12.25 11.50 -22.83
N ARG A 30 -12.79 10.71 -21.90
CA ARG A 30 -12.17 9.47 -21.41
C ARG A 30 -12.49 8.26 -22.29
N GLU A 31 -13.49 8.34 -23.16
CA GLU A 31 -13.83 7.24 -24.05
C GLU A 31 -12.66 6.92 -24.99
N VAL A 32 -12.28 5.64 -25.07
CA VAL A 32 -11.08 5.19 -25.79
C VAL A 32 -11.14 5.58 -27.27
N TRP A 33 -12.32 5.46 -27.90
CA TRP A 33 -12.49 5.83 -29.30
C TRP A 33 -12.31 7.34 -29.55
N ILE A 34 -12.71 8.20 -28.62
CA ILE A 34 -12.48 9.64 -28.69
C ILE A 34 -11.00 9.95 -28.55
N GLN A 35 -10.33 9.31 -27.59
CA GLN A 35 -8.89 9.48 -27.42
C GLN A 35 -8.12 9.04 -28.67
N LYS A 36 -8.56 7.97 -29.36
CA LYS A 36 -7.97 7.54 -30.65
C LYS A 36 -8.10 8.61 -31.74
N ILE A 37 -9.26 9.26 -31.85
CA ILE A 37 -9.48 10.37 -32.79
C ILE A 37 -8.61 11.58 -32.43
N LEU A 38 -8.55 11.93 -31.14
CA LEU A 38 -7.72 13.04 -30.65
C LEU A 38 -6.23 12.79 -30.89
N MET A 39 -5.76 11.55 -30.69
CA MET A 39 -4.40 11.14 -31.00
C MET A 39 -4.09 11.31 -32.49
N PHE A 40 -4.96 10.79 -33.38
CA PHE A 40 -4.78 10.94 -34.82
C PHE A 40 -4.74 12.41 -35.26
N TYR A 41 -5.71 13.22 -34.79
CA TYR A 41 -5.75 14.65 -35.08
C TYR A 41 -4.51 15.38 -34.53
N GLY A 42 -4.05 15.01 -33.34
CA GLY A 42 -2.83 15.57 -32.74
C GLY A 42 -1.60 15.27 -33.57
N ILE A 43 -1.44 14.03 -34.03
CA ILE A 43 -0.34 13.61 -34.91
C ILE A 43 -0.42 14.37 -36.23
N LEU A 44 -1.57 14.39 -36.90
CA LEU A 44 -1.76 15.07 -38.18
C LEU A 44 -1.47 16.58 -38.09
N LYS A 45 -1.74 17.21 -36.94
CA LYS A 45 -1.44 18.63 -36.73
C LYS A 45 0.06 18.90 -36.64
N LEU A 46 0.81 17.98 -36.04
CA LEU A 46 2.26 18.07 -35.83
C LEU A 46 3.06 17.59 -37.05
N GLN A 47 2.59 16.52 -37.69
CA GLN A 47 3.16 15.88 -38.88
C GLN A 47 2.11 15.95 -40.00
N ARG A 48 2.31 16.83 -40.98
CA ARG A 48 1.29 17.16 -42.01
C ARG A 48 1.50 16.40 -43.32
N ASP A 49 2.02 15.19 -43.25
CA ASP A 49 2.31 14.34 -44.41
C ASP A 49 1.76 12.92 -44.20
N PHE A 50 2.08 12.02 -45.14
CA PHE A 50 1.63 10.63 -45.09
C PHE A 50 2.26 9.83 -43.93
N GLU A 51 3.40 10.26 -43.38
CA GLU A 51 4.05 9.60 -42.25
C GLU A 51 3.20 9.69 -40.98
N ALA A 52 2.37 10.73 -40.84
CA ALA A 52 1.40 10.86 -39.76
C ALA A 52 0.49 9.63 -39.61
N PHE A 53 0.06 9.05 -40.74
CA PHE A 53 -0.78 7.86 -40.75
C PHE A 53 -0.01 6.63 -40.28
N LYS A 54 1.24 6.45 -40.72
CA LYS A 54 2.10 5.33 -40.30
C LYS A 54 2.40 5.39 -38.80
N ILE A 55 2.71 6.57 -38.27
CA ILE A 55 2.93 6.78 -36.83
C ILE A 55 1.66 6.41 -36.04
N TYR A 56 0.50 6.93 -36.45
CA TYR A 56 -0.76 6.62 -35.79
C TYR A 56 -1.09 5.12 -35.83
N GLN A 57 -0.89 4.48 -36.98
CA GLN A 57 -1.10 3.04 -37.15
C GLN A 57 -0.17 2.24 -36.23
N THR A 58 1.11 2.60 -36.16
CA THR A 58 2.09 1.96 -35.28
C THR A 58 1.66 2.04 -33.82
N LEU A 59 1.28 3.22 -33.33
CA LEU A 59 0.82 3.40 -31.94
C LEU A 59 -0.46 2.59 -31.63
N ARG A 60 -1.38 2.53 -32.60
CA ARG A 60 -2.61 1.73 -32.51
C ARG A 60 -2.31 0.23 -32.39
N GLU A 61 -1.39 -0.29 -33.19
CA GLU A 61 -0.98 -1.70 -33.17
C GLU A 61 -0.31 -2.08 -31.83
N GLN A 62 0.42 -1.14 -31.22
CA GLN A 62 1.07 -1.34 -29.92
C GLN A 62 0.19 -0.99 -28.71
N ASN A 63 -1.14 -0.92 -28.89
CA ASN A 63 -2.11 -0.55 -27.84
C ASN A 63 -1.75 0.73 -27.07
N THR A 64 -1.08 1.67 -27.73
CA THR A 64 -0.57 2.90 -27.12
C THR A 64 -1.48 4.07 -27.45
N LEU A 65 -1.90 4.81 -26.43
CA LEU A 65 -2.88 5.89 -26.53
C LEU A 65 -2.30 7.17 -25.94
N ILE A 66 -1.86 8.08 -26.81
CA ILE A 66 -1.17 9.31 -26.44
C ILE A 66 -1.93 10.48 -27.05
N VAL A 67 -2.46 11.35 -26.19
CA VAL A 67 -3.19 12.56 -26.63
C VAL A 67 -2.47 13.85 -26.24
N ASN A 68 -1.41 13.76 -25.43
CA ASN A 68 -0.62 14.92 -25.03
C ASN A 68 0.26 15.37 -26.21
N PRO A 69 0.13 16.61 -26.70
CA PRO A 69 0.91 17.10 -27.85
C PRO A 69 2.43 17.04 -27.66
N LYS A 70 2.95 17.27 -26.45
CA LYS A 70 4.39 17.18 -26.18
C LYS A 70 4.89 15.75 -26.31
N ASN A 71 4.12 14.78 -25.83
CA ASN A 71 4.47 13.37 -25.92
C ASN A 71 4.36 12.88 -27.38
N LEU A 72 3.37 13.36 -28.14
CA LEU A 72 3.28 13.10 -29.58
C LEU A 72 4.46 13.68 -30.35
N GLN A 73 4.89 14.91 -30.03
CA GLN A 73 6.08 15.51 -30.63
C GLN A 73 7.33 14.64 -30.38
N PHE A 74 7.50 14.12 -29.16
CA PHE A 74 8.60 13.20 -28.85
C PHE A 74 8.56 11.94 -29.72
N ILE A 75 7.39 11.32 -29.88
CA ILE A 75 7.22 10.13 -30.74
C ILE A 75 7.63 10.44 -32.18
N ILE A 76 7.14 11.54 -32.73
CA ILE A 76 7.45 11.96 -34.10
C ILE A 76 8.97 12.17 -34.26
N SER A 77 9.60 12.88 -33.33
CA SER A 77 11.04 13.17 -33.39
C SER A 77 11.94 11.93 -33.21
N HIS A 78 11.42 10.82 -32.68
CA HIS A 78 12.19 9.58 -32.46
C HIS A 78 11.59 8.37 -33.19
N TYR A 79 10.76 8.61 -34.21
CA TYR A 79 9.96 7.55 -34.83
C TYR A 79 10.82 6.46 -35.47
N ASP A 80 11.93 6.81 -36.13
CA ASP A 80 12.84 5.83 -36.73
C ASP A 80 13.44 4.88 -35.69
N ILE A 81 13.82 5.42 -34.53
CA ILE A 81 14.37 4.65 -33.40
C ILE A 81 13.31 3.68 -32.85
N ILE A 82 12.08 4.16 -32.69
CA ILE A 82 10.93 3.35 -32.26
C ILE A 82 10.68 2.24 -33.28
N LEU A 83 10.63 2.58 -34.57
CA LEU A 83 10.33 1.63 -35.64
C LEU A 83 11.40 0.54 -35.76
N GLN A 84 12.68 0.89 -35.61
CA GLN A 84 13.77 -0.09 -35.56
C GLN A 84 13.60 -1.07 -34.39
N TRP A 85 13.24 -0.57 -33.21
CA TRP A 85 12.99 -1.41 -32.04
C TRP A 85 11.79 -2.35 -32.26
N LEU A 86 10.65 -1.82 -32.69
CA LEU A 86 9.43 -2.62 -32.92
C LEU A 86 9.62 -3.71 -33.99
N ASN A 87 10.50 -3.48 -34.96
CA ASN A 87 10.81 -4.46 -36.00
C ASN A 87 11.86 -5.50 -35.60
N SER A 88 12.57 -5.27 -34.49
CA SER A 88 13.63 -6.15 -34.02
C SER A 88 13.12 -7.54 -33.63
N LYS A 89 14.01 -8.54 -33.75
CA LYS A 89 13.75 -9.91 -33.32
C LYS A 89 13.46 -9.97 -31.80
N GLU A 90 14.25 -9.24 -31.01
CA GLU A 90 14.09 -9.18 -29.55
C GLU A 90 12.69 -8.70 -29.16
N PHE A 91 12.19 -7.60 -29.76
CA PHE A 91 10.86 -7.09 -29.46
C PHE A 91 9.76 -8.11 -29.79
N LYS A 92 9.84 -8.73 -30.97
CA LYS A 92 8.85 -9.71 -31.43
C LYS A 92 8.81 -10.94 -30.52
N GLU A 93 9.97 -11.44 -30.10
CA GLU A 93 10.07 -12.58 -29.20
C GLU A 93 9.58 -12.24 -27.78
N GLN A 94 9.94 -11.08 -27.25
CA GLN A 94 9.64 -10.71 -25.88
C GLN A 94 8.19 -10.24 -25.68
N TYR A 95 7.62 -9.50 -26.64
CA TYR A 95 6.33 -8.83 -26.44
C TYR A 95 5.21 -9.33 -27.36
N ILE A 96 5.50 -9.63 -28.62
CA ILE A 96 4.47 -10.10 -29.56
C ILE A 96 4.15 -11.58 -29.31
N LYS A 97 5.18 -12.44 -29.25
CA LYS A 97 5.01 -13.88 -29.02
C LYS A 97 4.37 -14.20 -27.65
N THR A 98 4.66 -13.38 -26.65
CA THR A 98 4.11 -13.53 -25.29
C THR A 98 2.75 -12.85 -25.10
N ASN A 99 2.24 -12.16 -26.15
CA ASN A 99 1.02 -11.35 -26.11
C ASN A 99 1.02 -10.34 -24.95
N HIS A 100 2.14 -9.61 -24.79
CA HIS A 100 2.28 -8.63 -23.72
C HIS A 100 1.33 -7.44 -23.94
N PRO A 101 0.48 -7.07 -22.96
CA PRO A 101 -0.58 -6.08 -23.18
C PRO A 101 -0.07 -4.63 -23.34
N TYR A 102 1.12 -4.33 -22.82
CA TYR A 102 1.73 -2.99 -22.86
C TYR A 102 3.18 -3.03 -23.32
N PRO A 103 3.45 -3.31 -24.61
CA PRO A 103 4.81 -3.33 -25.14
C PRO A 103 5.46 -1.93 -25.06
N PRO A 104 6.74 -1.82 -24.64
CA PRO A 104 7.46 -0.56 -24.60
C PRO A 104 7.82 -0.08 -26.01
N LEU A 105 7.67 1.23 -26.26
CA LEU A 105 8.02 1.82 -27.56
C LEU A 105 9.52 2.06 -27.77
N LEU A 106 10.33 1.92 -26.72
CA LEU A 106 11.79 1.99 -26.77
C LEU A 106 12.37 0.75 -26.08
N ASN A 107 13.58 0.35 -26.46
CA ASN A 107 14.24 -0.81 -25.85
C ASN A 107 14.63 -0.49 -24.39
N PRO A 108 14.02 -1.15 -23.37
CA PRO A 108 14.29 -0.85 -21.96
C PRO A 108 15.73 -1.15 -21.54
N LYS A 109 16.35 -2.18 -22.15
CA LYS A 109 17.75 -2.54 -21.84
C LYS A 109 18.69 -1.45 -22.32
N ARG A 110 18.54 -0.97 -23.56
CA ARG A 110 19.34 0.14 -24.11
C ARG A 110 19.19 1.43 -23.31
N LEU A 111 17.98 1.72 -22.79
CA LEU A 111 17.73 2.88 -21.93
C LEU A 111 18.37 2.78 -20.54
N ASN A 112 18.59 1.57 -20.04
CA ASN A 112 19.09 1.30 -18.68
C ASN A 112 20.62 1.11 -18.61
N VAL A 113 21.32 1.10 -19.74
CA VAL A 113 22.79 1.06 -19.79
C VAL A 113 23.31 2.41 -19.27
N LYS A 114 24.15 2.39 -18.22
CA LYS A 114 24.83 3.59 -17.72
C LYS A 114 26.02 3.90 -18.63
N GLU A 115 26.11 5.12 -19.14
CA GLU A 115 27.28 5.60 -19.94
C GLU A 115 28.62 5.43 -19.22
N SER A 116 28.64 5.34 -17.88
CA SER A 116 29.88 5.19 -17.10
C SER A 116 30.68 3.93 -17.45
N HIS A 117 30.04 2.85 -17.92
CA HIS A 117 30.76 1.65 -18.35
C HIS A 117 31.47 1.81 -19.71
N PHE A 118 31.13 2.83 -20.51
CA PHE A 118 31.74 3.07 -21.82
C PHE A 118 32.95 4.00 -21.75
N LYS A 119 33.00 4.94 -20.79
CA LYS A 119 34.15 5.86 -20.65
C LYS A 119 35.41 5.17 -20.14
N ASP A 120 35.27 4.19 -19.25
CA ASP A 120 36.41 3.40 -18.73
C ASP A 120 37.02 2.50 -19.82
N PHE A 121 36.24 2.16 -20.86
CA PHE A 121 36.72 1.37 -22.00
C PHE A 121 37.55 2.20 -22.98
N ILE A 122 37.22 3.47 -23.19
CA ILE A 122 38.01 4.34 -24.10
C ILE A 122 39.33 4.74 -23.44
N VAL A 123 39.34 4.99 -22.12
CA VAL A 123 40.55 5.38 -21.38
C VAL A 123 41.53 4.22 -21.20
N SER A 124 41.05 2.97 -21.10
CA SER A 124 41.94 1.80 -20.97
C SER A 124 42.55 1.32 -22.30
N THR A 125 42.08 1.84 -23.45
CA THR A 125 42.64 1.49 -24.77
C THR A 125 43.61 2.51 -25.36
N SER A 126 43.87 3.63 -24.67
CA SER A 126 44.85 4.64 -25.11
C SER A 126 46.22 4.55 -24.43
N ASP A 127 46.36 3.74 -23.37
CA ASP A 127 47.61 3.59 -22.62
C ASP A 127 48.17 2.17 -22.81
N CYS A 128 48.76 1.91 -23.98
CA CYS A 128 49.82 0.91 -24.18
C CYS A 128 50.11 0.79 -25.69
N PHE A 129 50.91 1.70 -26.26
CA PHE A 129 51.77 1.37 -27.41
C PHE A 129 52.90 2.39 -27.49
N ASP A 130 54.03 2.07 -26.87
CA ASP A 130 55.34 2.51 -27.32
C ASP A 130 56.28 1.30 -27.42
N LEU A 131 56.69 1.05 -28.65
CA LEU A 131 57.98 0.52 -29.12
C LEU A 131 58.51 -0.85 -28.62
N ASP A 132 58.44 -1.83 -29.54
CA ASP A 132 59.56 -2.30 -30.39
C ASP A 132 59.87 -3.81 -30.38
N LEU A 133 60.37 -4.26 -31.55
CA LEU A 133 61.13 -5.48 -31.86
C LEU A 133 60.41 -6.81 -32.20
N CYS A 134 60.26 -6.98 -33.51
CA CYS A 134 60.85 -8.05 -34.34
C CYS A 134 60.44 -9.53 -34.13
N SER A 135 59.85 -10.07 -35.21
CA SER A 135 60.31 -11.24 -35.98
C SER A 135 59.38 -12.46 -36.07
N LYS A 136 59.00 -12.74 -37.34
CA LYS A 136 58.91 -14.05 -38.02
C LYS A 136 58.03 -15.17 -37.40
N GLY A 137 56.86 -15.35 -38.00
CA GLY A 137 56.63 -16.46 -38.94
C GLY A 137 56.16 -17.83 -38.41
N LYS A 138 54.91 -18.13 -38.79
CA LYS A 138 54.32 -19.43 -39.24
C LYS A 138 53.94 -20.54 -38.24
N PHE A 139 52.84 -21.20 -38.63
CA PHE A 139 52.28 -22.52 -38.25
C PHE A 139 51.52 -22.58 -36.91
N ALA A 140 50.41 -23.31 -36.73
CA ALA A 140 49.57 -24.13 -37.60
C ALA A 140 48.22 -24.34 -36.87
N ASP A 141 47.24 -24.85 -37.60
CA ASP A 141 45.93 -25.29 -37.14
C ASP A 141 45.96 -26.23 -35.93
N THR A 142 44.95 -26.11 -35.06
CA THR A 142 44.33 -27.31 -34.47
C THR A 142 42.91 -26.97 -34.02
N GLU A 143 41.95 -27.63 -34.67
CA GLU A 143 40.57 -27.72 -34.21
C GLU A 143 40.52 -28.41 -32.86
N SER A 144 39.85 -27.79 -31.89
CA SER A 144 39.21 -28.52 -30.80
C SER A 144 37.84 -27.92 -30.54
N ARG A 145 36.81 -28.67 -30.95
CA ARG A 145 35.42 -28.47 -30.53
C ARG A 145 35.35 -28.61 -29.02
N ASN A 146 34.80 -27.60 -28.35
CA ASN A 146 34.15 -27.77 -27.06
C ASN A 146 32.86 -26.94 -27.05
N ASP A 147 31.76 -27.66 -26.86
CA ASP A 147 30.43 -27.14 -26.61
C ASP A 147 30.40 -26.43 -25.25
N GLU A 148 30.32 -25.10 -25.25
CA GLU A 148 29.83 -24.32 -24.11
C GLU A 148 28.76 -23.33 -24.60
N SER A 149 27.53 -23.83 -24.66
CA SER A 149 26.35 -22.98 -24.69
C SER A 149 26.04 -22.47 -23.27
N GLN A 150 25.70 -21.18 -23.18
CA GLN A 150 25.14 -20.45 -22.03
C GLN A 150 26.11 -19.55 -21.23
N SER A 151 26.68 -18.54 -21.90
CA SER A 151 26.72 -17.18 -21.35
C SER A 151 26.81 -16.14 -22.48
N LYS A 152 25.66 -15.78 -23.07
CA LYS A 152 25.61 -14.50 -23.82
C LYS A 152 25.57 -13.39 -22.80
N SER A 153 26.76 -12.86 -22.53
CA SER A 153 27.03 -11.75 -21.65
C SER A 153 26.26 -10.49 -22.06
N ILE A 154 26.17 -9.57 -21.11
CA ILE A 154 25.58 -8.23 -21.22
C ILE A 154 26.37 -7.32 -22.20
N ASP A 155 27.42 -7.84 -22.84
CA ASP A 155 28.50 -7.07 -23.49
C ASP A 155 28.22 -6.59 -24.93
N SER A 156 26.98 -6.67 -25.44
CA SER A 156 26.67 -6.24 -26.83
C SER A 156 25.51 -5.26 -26.99
N ILE A 157 24.94 -4.73 -25.90
CA ILE A 157 23.81 -3.79 -25.99
C ILE A 157 24.33 -2.35 -26.00
N GLN A 158 24.35 -1.74 -27.18
CA GLN A 158 24.74 -0.33 -27.34
C GLN A 158 23.66 0.60 -26.76
N PRO A 159 23.99 1.58 -25.90
CA PRO A 159 23.02 2.55 -25.39
C PRO A 159 22.41 3.40 -26.53
N TYR A 160 21.35 4.13 -26.24
CA TYR A 160 20.92 5.20 -27.14
C TYR A 160 21.83 6.42 -26.96
N PRO A 161 22.18 7.16 -28.04
CA PRO A 161 23.09 8.30 -27.93
C PRO A 161 22.62 9.43 -27.01
N THR A 162 21.30 9.64 -26.90
CA THR A 162 20.71 10.77 -26.14
C THR A 162 19.53 10.37 -25.26
N LEU A 163 19.17 9.08 -25.24
CA LEU A 163 18.00 8.59 -24.51
C LEU A 163 18.41 7.64 -23.39
N SER A 164 17.93 7.92 -22.19
CA SER A 164 18.03 7.04 -21.04
C SER A 164 16.77 7.16 -20.19
N TYR A 165 16.67 6.36 -19.14
CA TYR A 165 15.60 6.54 -18.16
C TYR A 165 15.64 7.94 -17.50
N GLU A 166 16.84 8.48 -17.27
CA GLU A 166 17.07 9.80 -16.67
C GLU A 166 16.63 10.94 -17.61
N SER A 167 16.78 10.79 -18.93
CA SER A 167 16.42 11.85 -19.88
C SER A 167 14.93 11.85 -20.27
N ILE A 168 14.21 10.74 -20.04
CA ILE A 168 12.77 10.62 -20.33
C ILE A 168 11.94 11.02 -19.10
N PRO A 169 11.08 12.05 -19.19
CA PRO A 169 10.18 12.41 -18.09
C PRO A 169 9.22 11.26 -17.73
N ALA A 170 8.96 11.08 -16.44
CA ALA A 170 8.14 9.98 -15.93
C ALA A 170 6.72 9.90 -16.54
N GLU A 171 6.09 11.04 -16.83
CA GLU A 171 4.77 11.06 -17.51
C GLU A 171 4.84 10.48 -18.93
N LEU A 172 5.92 10.81 -19.66
CA LEU A 172 6.17 10.28 -20.98
C LEU A 172 6.53 8.80 -20.90
N ALA A 173 7.36 8.39 -19.93
CA ALA A 173 7.71 6.99 -19.72
C ALA A 173 6.48 6.08 -19.53
N TRP A 174 5.47 6.54 -18.77
CA TRP A 174 4.19 5.84 -18.66
C TRP A 174 3.49 5.71 -20.01
N ASP A 175 3.43 6.79 -20.79
CA ASP A 175 2.77 6.82 -22.10
C ASP A 175 3.51 5.94 -23.13
N LEU A 176 4.84 5.81 -23.01
CA LEU A 176 5.71 4.93 -23.81
C LEU A 176 5.71 3.46 -23.35
N ASN A 177 4.94 3.12 -22.31
CA ASN A 177 4.92 1.81 -21.64
C ASN A 177 6.32 1.35 -21.17
N LEU A 178 7.17 2.26 -20.70
CA LEU A 178 8.49 1.87 -20.22
C LEU A 178 8.36 1.09 -18.90
N PRO A 179 8.98 -0.10 -18.77
CA PRO A 179 8.93 -0.84 -17.53
C PRO A 179 9.82 -0.21 -16.44
N LEU A 180 9.48 -0.43 -15.19
CA LEU A 180 10.32 -0.19 -14.02
C LEU A 180 11.24 -1.41 -13.82
N VAL A 181 12.46 -1.31 -14.33
CA VAL A 181 13.46 -2.40 -14.34
C VAL A 181 14.30 -2.48 -13.06
N ARG A 182 14.22 -1.47 -12.18
CA ARG A 182 14.78 -1.45 -10.81
C ARG A 182 13.99 -0.47 -9.92
N GLY A 183 14.51 -0.08 -8.75
CA GLY A 183 13.91 0.97 -7.90
C GLY A 183 12.81 0.53 -6.93
N TYR A 184 12.54 -0.77 -6.82
CA TYR A 184 11.70 -1.35 -5.77
C TYR A 184 12.20 -2.76 -5.40
N ASN A 185 11.93 -3.20 -4.18
CA ASN A 185 12.46 -4.43 -3.61
C ASN A 185 11.38 -5.36 -3.05
N GLY A 186 10.12 -4.92 -3.02
CA GLY A 186 9.03 -5.77 -2.57
C GLY A 186 7.65 -5.22 -2.91
N ILE A 187 6.68 -6.12 -2.93
CA ILE A 187 5.28 -5.80 -3.18
C ILE A 187 4.47 -6.28 -1.97
N TRP A 188 3.71 -5.38 -1.37
CA TRP A 188 2.66 -5.74 -0.44
C TRP A 188 1.35 -5.91 -1.19
N LEU A 189 0.86 -7.14 -1.33
CA LEU A 189 -0.44 -7.38 -1.90
C LEU A 189 -1.52 -7.08 -0.86
N TYR A 190 -2.12 -5.91 -0.99
CA TYR A 190 -3.09 -5.39 -0.04
C TYR A 190 -4.41 -6.16 -0.14
N ASN A 191 -4.90 -6.59 1.02
CA ASN A 191 -6.20 -7.22 1.19
C ASN A 191 -6.96 -6.45 2.27
N SER A 192 -8.12 -5.91 1.93
CA SER A 192 -8.89 -5.13 2.89
C SER A 192 -9.38 -5.96 4.06
N CYS A 193 -9.55 -5.29 5.20
CA CYS A 193 -9.94 -5.90 6.47
C CYS A 193 -8.95 -6.96 6.99
N SER A 194 -7.69 -6.93 6.54
CA SER A 194 -6.64 -7.91 6.92
C SER A 194 -5.40 -7.23 7.51
N GLY A 195 -5.59 -6.26 8.42
CA GLY A 195 -4.47 -5.64 9.14
C GLY A 195 -3.72 -4.54 8.38
N GLY A 196 -4.41 -3.84 7.47
CA GLY A 196 -3.81 -2.77 6.66
C GLY A 196 -3.13 -1.67 7.49
N GLU A 197 -3.87 -1.04 8.41
CA GLU A 197 -3.35 0.02 9.29
C GLU A 197 -2.18 -0.47 10.16
N ALA A 198 -2.28 -1.70 10.67
CA ALA A 198 -1.21 -2.29 11.47
C ALA A 198 0.07 -2.48 10.64
N THR A 199 -0.07 -3.02 9.43
CA THR A 199 1.07 -3.22 8.51
C THR A 199 1.78 -1.89 8.21
N GLU A 200 1.05 -0.84 7.82
CA GLU A 200 1.64 0.48 7.58
C GLU A 200 2.32 1.04 8.83
N LYS A 201 1.66 0.93 10.00
CA LYS A 201 2.23 1.41 11.25
C LYS A 201 3.52 0.68 11.62
N PHE A 202 3.59 -0.62 11.42
CA PHE A 202 4.79 -1.41 11.70
C PHE A 202 5.94 -1.10 10.75
N PHE A 203 5.67 -0.86 9.46
CA PHE A 203 6.69 -0.33 8.54
C PHE A 203 7.19 1.07 8.95
N SER A 204 6.38 1.89 9.63
CA SER A 204 6.85 3.18 10.17
C SER A 204 7.91 3.05 11.28
N TYR A 205 8.05 1.86 11.86
CA TYR A 205 9.11 1.54 12.83
C TYR A 205 10.33 0.88 12.19
N CYS A 206 10.36 0.76 10.86
CA CYS A 206 11.45 0.16 10.11
C CYS A 206 12.29 1.24 9.44
N SER A 207 13.55 0.94 9.15
CA SER A 207 14.49 1.83 8.45
C SER A 207 15.16 1.12 7.28
N GLY A 208 15.86 1.89 6.45
CA GLY A 208 16.49 1.36 5.22
C GLY A 208 15.48 1.01 4.12
N VAL A 209 14.20 1.36 4.29
CA VAL A 209 13.13 1.15 3.30
C VAL A 209 12.16 2.32 3.31
N GLU A 210 11.66 2.66 2.13
CA GLU A 210 10.51 3.55 1.97
C GLU A 210 9.27 2.70 1.69
N PHE A 211 8.30 2.75 2.60
CA PHE A 211 7.04 2.01 2.45
C PHE A 211 5.95 2.91 1.85
N CYS A 212 5.41 2.53 0.69
CA CYS A 212 4.45 3.32 -0.05
C CYS A 212 3.08 2.64 -0.15
N THR A 213 2.09 3.15 0.58
CA THR A 213 0.69 2.74 0.49
C THR A 213 -0.01 3.39 -0.72
N ILE A 214 0.23 2.85 -1.92
CA ILE A 214 -0.31 3.37 -3.20
C ILE A 214 -1.83 3.55 -3.13
N CYS A 215 -2.55 2.56 -2.58
CA CYS A 215 -4.01 2.58 -2.48
C CYS A 215 -4.59 3.77 -1.69
N TRP A 216 -3.79 4.37 -0.80
CA TRP A 216 -4.20 5.50 0.04
C TRP A 216 -3.60 6.81 -0.44
N LYS A 217 -2.39 6.77 -1.02
CA LYS A 217 -1.66 7.94 -1.49
C LYS A 217 -2.13 8.43 -2.86
N PHE A 218 -2.48 7.53 -3.77
CA PHE A 218 -2.79 7.87 -5.16
C PHE A 218 -4.20 7.45 -5.54
N LYS A 219 -4.85 8.21 -6.42
CA LYS A 219 -6.19 7.88 -6.96
C LYS A 219 -6.13 6.89 -8.13
N GLU A 220 -5.03 6.88 -8.86
CA GLU A 220 -4.80 6.06 -10.05
C GLU A 220 -3.32 5.70 -10.14
N TYR A 221 -3.05 4.56 -10.76
CA TYR A 221 -1.70 4.00 -10.83
C TYR A 221 -0.74 4.74 -11.75
N LYS A 222 -1.23 5.60 -12.67
CA LYS A 222 -0.33 6.50 -13.44
C LYS A 222 0.50 7.38 -12.50
N ASN A 223 -0.12 7.95 -11.46
CA ASN A 223 0.59 8.78 -10.49
C ASN A 223 1.54 7.95 -9.60
N ALA A 224 1.15 6.71 -9.27
CA ALA A 224 2.02 5.80 -8.54
C ALA A 224 3.25 5.39 -9.37
N TYR A 225 3.07 5.13 -10.66
CA TYR A 225 4.18 4.90 -11.59
C TYR A 225 5.11 6.10 -11.64
N ILE A 226 4.58 7.31 -11.82
CA ILE A 226 5.39 8.55 -11.88
C ILE A 226 6.23 8.70 -10.61
N TYR A 227 5.61 8.47 -9.45
CA TYR A 227 6.30 8.48 -8.18
C TYR A 227 7.42 7.44 -8.11
N LEU A 228 7.14 6.18 -8.43
CA LEU A 228 8.16 5.12 -8.39
C LEU A 228 9.26 5.34 -9.42
N TYR A 229 8.94 5.90 -10.59
CA TYR A 229 9.91 6.25 -11.62
C TYR A 229 10.89 7.32 -11.13
N GLN A 230 10.43 8.34 -10.40
CA GLN A 230 11.31 9.35 -9.81
C GLN A 230 12.23 8.75 -8.74
N ASN A 231 11.67 7.93 -7.84
CA ASN A 231 12.46 7.30 -6.78
C ASN A 231 13.40 6.20 -7.30
N TYR A 232 13.07 5.59 -8.45
CA TYR A 232 13.97 4.74 -9.22
C TYR A 232 15.26 5.48 -9.58
N LEU A 233 15.16 6.74 -10.00
CA LEU A 233 16.32 7.56 -10.37
C LEU A 233 17.17 7.92 -9.14
N GLU A 234 16.52 8.06 -7.99
CA GLU A 234 17.18 8.33 -6.70
C GLU A 234 17.80 7.09 -6.04
N GLY A 235 17.57 5.89 -6.60
CA GLY A 235 18.15 4.64 -6.07
C GLY A 235 17.54 4.16 -4.76
N LYS A 236 16.30 4.54 -4.45
CA LYS A 236 15.66 4.18 -3.17
C LYS A 236 15.26 2.71 -3.09
N ASN A 237 15.26 2.18 -1.86
CA ASN A 237 14.70 0.88 -1.52
C ASN A 237 13.21 1.00 -1.20
N ILE A 238 12.34 0.65 -2.15
CA ILE A 238 10.88 0.82 -2.00
C ILE A 238 10.17 -0.52 -1.85
N ILE A 239 9.23 -0.57 -0.91
CA ILE A 239 8.16 -1.57 -0.85
C ILE A 239 6.84 -0.84 -1.01
N PHE A 240 5.97 -1.28 -1.92
CA PHE A 240 4.69 -0.60 -2.16
C PHE A 240 3.48 -1.54 -2.10
N SER A 241 2.31 -0.96 -1.80
CA SER A 241 1.06 -1.71 -1.80
C SER A 241 0.46 -1.86 -3.21
N PHE A 242 -0.12 -3.02 -3.51
CA PHE A 242 -0.85 -3.28 -4.76
C PHE A 242 -2.27 -3.77 -4.50
N ASN A 243 -3.20 -3.30 -5.32
CA ASN A 243 -4.63 -3.62 -5.38
C ASN A 243 -5.14 -3.55 -6.83
N ALA A 244 -6.25 -4.23 -7.13
CA ALA A 244 -6.79 -4.29 -8.49
C ALA A 244 -7.89 -3.26 -8.83
N TRP A 245 -8.45 -2.55 -7.86
CA TRP A 245 -9.66 -1.73 -8.08
C TRP A 245 -9.39 -0.30 -8.55
N GLN A 246 -8.14 0.18 -8.48
CA GLN A 246 -7.80 1.54 -8.94
C GLN A 246 -7.50 1.58 -10.44
N SER A 247 -7.83 2.71 -11.07
CA SER A 247 -7.59 2.93 -12.50
C SER A 247 -6.09 2.76 -12.84
N GLY A 248 -5.81 2.00 -13.90
CA GLY A 248 -4.45 1.73 -14.38
C GLY A 248 -3.69 0.61 -13.65
N ALA A 249 -4.33 -0.12 -12.73
CA ALA A 249 -3.69 -1.20 -11.97
C ALA A 249 -3.06 -2.28 -12.86
N GLU A 250 -3.81 -2.74 -13.87
CA GLU A 250 -3.35 -3.75 -14.83
C GLU A 250 -2.11 -3.28 -15.60
N LYS A 251 -2.17 -2.07 -16.18
CA LYS A 251 -1.03 -1.47 -16.88
C LYS A 251 0.16 -1.36 -15.96
N PHE A 252 -0.02 -0.80 -14.77
CA PHE A 252 1.06 -0.65 -13.81
C PHE A 252 1.71 -1.98 -13.44
N ALA A 253 0.93 -3.02 -13.15
CA ALA A 253 1.45 -4.36 -12.83
C ALA A 253 2.29 -4.95 -13.97
N ASN A 254 1.87 -4.76 -15.23
CA ASN A 254 2.61 -5.21 -16.41
C ASN A 254 3.83 -4.32 -16.75
N LEU A 255 3.97 -3.16 -16.11
CA LEU A 255 5.17 -2.31 -16.23
C LEU A 255 6.18 -2.60 -15.11
N LEU A 256 5.97 -3.60 -14.26
CA LEU A 256 6.94 -4.03 -13.25
C LEU A 256 7.79 -5.17 -13.82
N ASP A 257 9.08 -4.92 -14.04
CA ASP A 257 9.98 -5.90 -14.69
C ASP A 257 11.01 -6.51 -13.73
N LYS A 258 11.35 -5.81 -12.64
CA LYS A 258 12.18 -6.39 -11.58
C LYS A 258 11.40 -7.44 -10.79
N LYS A 259 11.90 -8.68 -10.79
CA LYS A 259 11.36 -9.75 -9.93
C LYS A 259 11.70 -9.50 -8.48
N VAL A 260 10.69 -9.34 -7.64
CA VAL A 260 10.83 -9.08 -6.20
C VAL A 260 9.92 -9.98 -5.37
N PRO A 261 10.23 -10.17 -4.08
CA PRO A 261 9.32 -10.82 -3.15
C PRO A 261 7.99 -10.07 -3.04
N LEU A 262 6.91 -10.85 -2.94
CA LEU A 262 5.58 -10.37 -2.62
C LEU A 262 5.15 -10.95 -1.27
N PHE A 263 4.54 -10.14 -0.41
CA PHE A 263 3.87 -10.64 0.79
C PHE A 263 2.42 -10.20 0.84
N SER A 264 1.59 -10.99 1.51
CA SER A 264 0.16 -10.70 1.69
C SER A 264 -0.31 -11.19 3.04
N ILE A 265 -1.04 -10.35 3.77
CA ILE A 265 -1.67 -10.74 5.03
C ILE A 265 -2.98 -11.47 4.70
N ALA A 266 -3.09 -12.69 5.23
CA ALA A 266 -4.22 -13.59 5.06
C ALA A 266 -5.05 -13.63 6.35
N ARG A 267 -6.37 -13.65 6.20
CA ARG A 267 -7.32 -13.63 7.32
C ARG A 267 -8.58 -14.39 6.93
N ASP A 268 -9.19 -15.07 7.91
CA ASP A 268 -10.51 -15.68 7.79
C ASP A 268 -11.50 -14.73 7.10
N TYR A 269 -12.11 -15.19 6.01
CA TYR A 269 -12.98 -14.37 5.17
C TYR A 269 -14.27 -13.95 5.88
N ILE A 270 -14.77 -14.72 6.85
CA ILE A 270 -15.89 -14.33 7.71
C ILE A 270 -15.45 -13.25 8.70
N SER A 271 -14.27 -13.38 9.29
CA SER A 271 -13.69 -12.31 10.12
C SER A 271 -13.41 -11.03 9.35
N ARG A 272 -13.03 -11.12 8.06
CA ARG A 272 -12.90 -9.96 7.16
C ARG A 272 -14.25 -9.28 6.92
N LEU A 273 -15.31 -10.05 6.66
CA LEU A 273 -16.67 -9.50 6.52
C LEU A 273 -17.12 -8.79 7.80
N LYS A 274 -16.94 -9.43 8.96
CA LYS A 274 -17.19 -8.81 10.27
C LYS A 274 -16.51 -7.46 10.40
N THR A 275 -15.21 -7.38 10.11
CA THR A 275 -14.47 -6.11 10.17
C THR A 275 -15.04 -5.07 9.20
N GLY A 276 -15.46 -5.48 7.99
CA GLY A 276 -16.10 -4.59 7.03
C GLY A 276 -17.47 -4.08 7.49
N VAL A 277 -18.29 -4.93 8.14
CA VAL A 277 -19.59 -4.55 8.73
C VAL A 277 -19.40 -3.57 9.88
N ASN A 278 -18.45 -3.86 10.77
CA ASN A 278 -18.14 -3.04 11.95
C ASN A 278 -17.29 -1.82 11.63
N HIS A 279 -17.03 -1.53 10.36
CA HIS A 279 -16.09 -0.49 9.98
C HIS A 279 -16.59 0.90 10.37
N ILE A 280 -15.67 1.69 10.91
CA ILE A 280 -15.94 3.02 11.45
C ILE A 280 -15.84 4.06 10.32
N LEU A 281 -16.81 4.96 10.24
CA LEU A 281 -16.83 6.06 9.27
C LEU A 281 -16.12 7.30 9.82
N GLY A 282 -16.18 7.49 11.13
CA GLY A 282 -15.54 8.60 11.82
C GLY A 282 -15.82 8.56 13.31
N THR A 283 -15.30 9.56 14.00
CA THR A 283 -15.52 9.76 15.43
C THR A 283 -15.97 11.19 15.67
N GLU A 284 -16.49 11.44 16.86
CA GLU A 284 -16.56 12.81 17.35
C GLU A 284 -15.16 13.46 17.27
N PRO A 285 -15.07 14.75 16.89
CA PRO A 285 -13.79 15.45 16.89
C PRO A 285 -13.11 15.38 18.25
N ILE A 286 -11.85 14.95 18.26
CA ILE A 286 -11.05 14.87 19.48
C ILE A 286 -10.54 16.26 19.82
N THR A 287 -11.29 16.98 20.67
CA THR A 287 -10.96 18.33 21.16
C THR A 287 -10.22 18.29 22.51
N ASN A 288 -9.80 19.45 23.01
CA ASN A 288 -9.04 19.57 24.26
C ASN A 288 -9.69 18.91 25.47
N ARG A 289 -11.03 18.83 25.53
CA ARG A 289 -11.76 18.17 26.64
C ARG A 289 -11.45 16.68 26.79
N PHE A 290 -10.95 16.03 25.74
CA PHE A 290 -10.52 14.63 25.78
C PHE A 290 -9.01 14.49 26.00
N LYS A 291 -8.25 15.58 25.85
CA LYS A 291 -6.79 15.59 25.85
C LYS A 291 -6.20 16.16 27.14
N PHE A 292 -6.90 17.08 27.78
CA PHE A 292 -6.46 17.76 28.99
C PHE A 292 -7.63 17.83 29.96
N PHE A 293 -7.43 17.35 31.19
CA PHE A 293 -8.47 17.33 32.23
C PHE A 293 -7.84 17.38 33.63
N SER A 294 -8.62 17.75 34.64
CA SER A 294 -8.24 17.76 36.06
C SER A 294 -8.91 16.62 36.84
N LEU A 295 -8.64 16.57 38.16
CA LEU A 295 -9.23 15.57 39.06
C LEU A 295 -10.76 15.72 39.21
N GLU A 296 -11.27 16.94 39.04
CA GLU A 296 -12.69 17.29 39.18
C GLU A 296 -13.47 17.17 37.87
N ASP A 297 -12.78 17.12 36.73
CA ASP A 297 -13.42 17.04 35.43
C ASP A 297 -14.16 15.71 35.24
N LYS A 298 -15.28 15.79 34.52
CA LYS A 298 -16.03 14.58 34.14
C LYS A 298 -15.20 13.74 33.17
N ILE A 299 -15.12 12.44 33.43
CA ILE A 299 -14.49 11.47 32.54
C ILE A 299 -15.39 11.26 31.31
N LEU A 300 -14.89 11.59 30.13
CA LEU A 300 -15.63 11.55 28.85
C LEU A 300 -14.87 10.74 27.81
N PHE A 301 -15.62 10.04 26.94
CA PHE A 301 -15.09 9.28 25.82
C PHE A 301 -15.76 9.73 24.51
N PRO A 302 -15.03 9.78 23.39
CA PRO A 302 -15.59 10.23 22.13
C PRO A 302 -16.63 9.25 21.58
N GLN A 303 -17.63 9.77 20.89
CA GLN A 303 -18.61 8.95 20.19
C GLN A 303 -18.02 8.36 18.89
N ILE A 304 -18.38 7.12 18.57
CA ILE A 304 -17.99 6.43 17.34
C ILE A 304 -19.17 6.42 16.36
N TYR A 305 -18.89 6.72 15.10
CA TYR A 305 -19.86 6.66 14.02
C TYR A 305 -19.49 5.53 13.06
N TYR A 306 -20.39 4.55 12.92
CA TYR A 306 -20.19 3.41 12.04
C TYR A 306 -20.67 3.69 10.62
N ARG A 307 -20.18 2.93 9.65
CA ARG A 307 -20.62 3.08 8.26
C ARG A 307 -22.04 2.53 8.09
N GLY A 308 -22.95 3.39 7.67
CA GLY A 308 -24.39 3.14 7.60
C GLY A 308 -25.15 4.46 7.60
N VAL A 309 -26.47 4.46 7.42
CA VAL A 309 -27.25 5.72 7.49
C VAL A 309 -27.24 6.20 8.95
N TYR A 310 -26.34 7.12 9.30
CA TYR A 310 -26.29 7.91 10.55
C TYR A 310 -26.70 7.13 11.83
N LYS A 311 -25.94 6.09 12.21
CA LYS A 311 -26.20 5.30 13.43
C LYS A 311 -24.96 5.19 14.32
N ASN A 312 -25.20 5.13 15.63
CA ASN A 312 -24.22 4.83 16.69
C ASN A 312 -23.90 3.32 16.79
N LYS A 313 -24.41 2.52 15.85
CA LYS A 313 -24.19 1.08 15.77
C LYS A 313 -23.94 0.68 14.31
N PRO A 314 -23.16 -0.39 14.06
CA PRO A 314 -22.99 -0.99 12.74
C PRO A 314 -24.31 -1.48 12.13
N ASP A 315 -24.31 -1.77 10.83
CA ASP A 315 -25.47 -2.31 10.10
C ASP A 315 -25.04 -3.50 9.22
N ILE A 316 -25.44 -4.72 9.61
CA ILE A 316 -25.09 -5.95 8.89
C ILE A 316 -25.67 -6.00 7.47
N ASN A 317 -26.75 -5.27 7.18
CA ASN A 317 -27.35 -5.24 5.83
C ASN A 317 -26.46 -4.55 4.80
N ILE A 318 -25.35 -3.93 5.23
CA ILE A 318 -24.34 -3.42 4.31
C ILE A 318 -23.76 -4.53 3.40
N ILE A 319 -23.77 -5.79 3.84
CA ILE A 319 -23.28 -6.95 3.06
C ILE A 319 -24.08 -7.13 1.77
N GLN A 320 -25.40 -6.89 1.79
CA GLN A 320 -26.28 -7.05 0.62
C GLN A 320 -26.08 -5.98 -0.46
N LYS A 321 -25.41 -4.86 -0.15
CA LYS A 321 -25.24 -3.80 -1.15
C LYS A 321 -24.33 -4.33 -2.27
N GLU A 322 -24.77 -4.22 -3.53
CA GLU A 322 -24.04 -4.70 -4.73
C GLU A 322 -22.56 -4.29 -4.75
N ASN A 323 -22.24 -3.14 -4.15
CA ASN A 323 -20.89 -2.61 -4.07
C ASN A 323 -20.17 -2.90 -2.74
N PHE A 324 -20.63 -3.79 -1.85
CA PHE A 324 -19.92 -4.05 -0.59
C PHE A 324 -18.45 -4.42 -0.87
N SER A 325 -18.24 -5.44 -1.71
CA SER A 325 -16.89 -5.81 -2.17
C SER A 325 -16.11 -4.70 -2.90
N LEU A 326 -16.80 -3.84 -3.66
CA LEU A 326 -16.20 -2.73 -4.44
C LEU A 326 -15.91 -1.49 -3.58
N GLN A 327 -16.65 -1.28 -2.49
CA GLN A 327 -16.46 -0.20 -1.52
C GLN A 327 -15.38 -0.52 -0.49
N TRP A 328 -15.05 -1.80 -0.35
CA TRP A 328 -14.04 -2.29 0.58
C TRP A 328 -12.79 -2.77 -0.12
N GLY A 329 -12.81 -3.07 -1.43
CA GLY A 329 -11.63 -3.52 -2.17
C GLY A 329 -11.24 -4.96 -1.82
N ASP A 330 -11.38 -5.86 -2.79
CA ASP A 330 -10.86 -7.24 -2.79
C ASP A 330 -11.38 -8.20 -1.71
N PHE A 331 -12.70 -8.42 -1.65
CA PHE A 331 -13.17 -9.76 -1.30
C PHE A 331 -13.14 -10.61 -2.58
N GLY A 332 -12.15 -11.48 -2.74
CA GLY A 332 -11.91 -12.18 -4.00
C GLY A 332 -10.84 -11.49 -4.87
N GLY A 333 -10.50 -12.14 -5.99
CA GLY A 333 -9.67 -11.56 -7.05
C GLY A 333 -8.16 -11.72 -6.86
N LEU A 334 -7.73 -12.53 -5.89
CA LEU A 334 -6.32 -12.85 -5.67
C LEU A 334 -5.69 -13.44 -6.94
N LYS A 335 -6.39 -14.35 -7.62
CA LYS A 335 -5.94 -14.95 -8.88
C LYS A 335 -5.60 -13.89 -9.93
N LEU A 336 -6.54 -12.96 -10.19
CA LEU A 336 -6.35 -11.87 -11.15
C LEU A 336 -5.15 -10.99 -10.78
N LYS A 337 -5.01 -10.64 -9.50
CA LYS A 337 -3.88 -9.82 -9.03
C LYS A 337 -2.53 -10.51 -9.25
N LEU A 338 -2.45 -11.81 -8.96
CA LEU A 338 -1.24 -12.59 -9.17
C LEU A 338 -0.95 -12.81 -10.66
N GLU A 339 -1.98 -12.98 -11.50
CA GLU A 339 -1.83 -13.06 -12.95
C GLU A 339 -1.26 -11.76 -13.54
N TRP A 340 -1.73 -10.60 -13.08
CA TRP A 340 -1.19 -9.30 -13.49
C TRP A 340 0.25 -9.09 -13.03
N LEU A 341 0.61 -9.56 -11.84
CA LEU A 341 1.94 -9.39 -11.26
C LEU A 341 2.91 -10.53 -11.60
N LYS A 342 2.52 -11.53 -12.39
CA LYS A 342 3.28 -12.77 -12.60
C LYS A 342 4.73 -12.56 -13.05
N ASN A 343 4.99 -11.50 -13.81
CA ASN A 343 6.33 -11.18 -14.32
C ASN A 343 7.21 -10.46 -13.28
N ALA A 344 6.61 -9.84 -12.25
CA ALA A 344 7.26 -9.02 -11.24
C ALA A 344 7.53 -9.76 -9.92
N ILE A 345 7.01 -10.98 -9.75
CA ILE A 345 7.10 -11.72 -8.48
C ILE A 345 8.19 -12.79 -8.57
N SER A 346 9.09 -12.82 -7.58
CA SER A 346 10.05 -13.92 -7.40
C SER A 346 9.52 -15.01 -6.47
N LYS A 347 8.83 -14.62 -5.39
CA LYS A 347 8.25 -15.52 -4.39
C LYS A 347 7.10 -14.84 -3.65
N ILE A 348 6.10 -15.62 -3.23
CA ILE A 348 4.93 -15.16 -2.49
C ILE A 348 5.03 -15.62 -1.04
N TYR A 349 4.76 -14.72 -0.09
CA TYR A 349 4.69 -14.99 1.34
C TYR A 349 3.31 -14.64 1.88
N PHE A 350 2.50 -15.65 2.16
CA PHE A 350 1.27 -15.47 2.94
C PHE A 350 1.58 -15.50 4.43
N ILE A 351 1.07 -14.52 5.15
CA ILE A 351 1.28 -14.31 6.58
C ILE A 351 -0.09 -14.29 7.25
N SER A 352 -0.33 -15.11 8.27
CA SER A 352 -1.57 -15.04 9.02
C SER A 352 -1.70 -13.69 9.74
N ILE A 353 -2.92 -13.16 9.83
CA ILE A 353 -3.22 -11.96 10.62
C ILE A 353 -2.75 -12.10 12.09
N ASP A 354 -2.75 -13.33 12.59
CA ASP A 354 -2.33 -13.66 13.94
C ASP A 354 -0.82 -13.51 14.12
N GLU A 355 -0.04 -13.77 13.07
CA GLU A 355 1.43 -13.58 13.05
C GLU A 355 1.81 -12.10 13.15
N ILE A 356 0.91 -11.17 12.81
CA ILE A 356 1.11 -9.72 13.00
C ILE A 356 0.36 -9.15 14.21
N SER A 357 0.02 -10.00 15.19
CA SER A 357 -0.69 -9.61 16.41
C SER A 357 0.15 -9.90 17.65
N GLY A 358 0.17 -8.96 18.61
CA GLY A 358 0.93 -9.08 19.85
C GLY A 358 2.44 -9.14 19.60
N GLU A 359 3.18 -9.81 20.49
CA GLU A 359 4.64 -9.94 20.39
C GLU A 359 5.11 -10.62 19.10
N ARG A 360 4.27 -11.48 18.50
CA ARG A 360 4.56 -12.15 17.21
C ARG A 360 4.80 -11.15 16.08
N ALA A 361 4.16 -9.98 16.12
CA ALA A 361 4.30 -8.95 15.10
C ALA A 361 5.76 -8.52 14.91
N PHE A 362 6.52 -8.39 16.01
CA PHE A 362 7.93 -8.06 15.95
C PHE A 362 8.73 -9.13 15.21
N TYR A 363 8.59 -10.40 15.60
CA TYR A 363 9.33 -11.51 14.99
C TYR A 363 8.97 -11.69 13.51
N THR A 364 7.71 -11.52 13.15
CA THR A 364 7.26 -11.53 11.75
C THR A 364 7.93 -10.43 10.94
N PHE A 365 8.07 -9.21 11.49
CA PHE A 365 8.76 -8.12 10.82
C PHE A 365 10.28 -8.35 10.74
N VAL A 366 10.90 -9.00 11.72
CA VAL A 366 12.31 -9.43 11.67
C VAL A 366 12.54 -10.45 10.54
N ASP A 367 11.64 -11.39 10.36
CA ASP A 367 11.71 -12.35 9.25
C ASP A 367 11.45 -11.68 7.89
N LEU A 368 10.44 -10.81 7.79
CA LEU A 368 10.18 -10.00 6.60
C LEU A 368 11.37 -9.10 6.23
N SER A 369 12.07 -8.55 7.21
CA SER A 369 13.25 -7.71 7.04
C SER A 369 14.35 -8.41 6.25
N LYS A 370 14.58 -9.70 6.53
CA LYS A 370 15.54 -10.54 5.80
C LYS A 370 15.07 -10.83 4.38
N LYS A 371 13.77 -11.05 4.20
CA LYS A 371 13.16 -11.38 2.90
C LYS A 371 13.09 -10.19 1.95
N LEU A 372 12.84 -8.99 2.48
CA LEU A 372 12.54 -7.77 1.73
C LEU A 372 13.67 -6.72 1.83
N ASN A 373 14.75 -7.05 2.53
CA ASN A 373 15.95 -6.23 2.73
C ASN A 373 15.66 -4.87 3.38
N PHE A 374 15.20 -4.87 4.63
CA PHE A 374 15.03 -3.67 5.45
C PHE A 374 15.44 -3.93 6.91
N ASN A 375 15.54 -2.86 7.70
CA ASN A 375 15.93 -2.93 9.11
C ASN A 375 14.71 -2.73 10.03
N VAL A 376 14.61 -3.52 11.09
CA VAL A 376 13.57 -3.39 12.12
C VAL A 376 14.12 -2.64 13.33
N SER A 377 13.34 -1.73 13.91
CA SER A 377 13.69 -1.10 15.19
C SER A 377 13.85 -2.14 16.31
N GLN A 378 14.79 -1.92 17.23
CA GLN A 378 14.99 -2.78 18.40
C GLN A 378 13.86 -2.69 19.43
N ASN A 379 12.93 -1.73 19.29
CA ASN A 379 11.80 -1.59 20.20
C ASN A 379 10.67 -2.58 19.86
N SER A 380 10.81 -3.82 20.33
CA SER A 380 9.80 -4.88 20.12
C SER A 380 8.41 -4.51 20.66
N LYS A 381 8.34 -3.78 21.78
CA LYS A 381 7.07 -3.32 22.39
C LYS A 381 6.25 -2.44 21.46
N ALA A 382 6.89 -1.73 20.52
CA ALA A 382 6.18 -0.89 19.55
C ALA A 382 5.26 -1.72 18.62
N PHE A 383 5.57 -3.01 18.41
CA PHE A 383 4.80 -3.91 17.56
C PHE A 383 3.67 -4.64 18.30
N GLY A 384 3.77 -4.76 19.63
CA GLY A 384 2.89 -5.62 20.42
C GLY A 384 1.49 -5.07 20.72
N GLY A 385 1.29 -3.76 20.68
CA GLY A 385 0.01 -3.14 21.02
C GLY A 385 -0.99 -3.04 19.87
N LYS A 386 -2.24 -2.73 20.21
CA LYS A 386 -3.32 -2.56 19.26
C LYS A 386 -3.19 -1.22 18.50
N VAL A 387 -2.97 -1.30 17.19
CA VAL A 387 -2.85 -0.11 16.32
C VAL A 387 -4.19 0.61 16.14
N ASN A 388 -5.28 -0.16 16.03
CA ASN A 388 -6.62 0.41 15.94
C ASN A 388 -7.12 0.82 17.34
N ARG A 389 -7.40 2.11 17.52
CA ARG A 389 -7.65 2.72 18.83
C ARG A 389 -9.13 2.93 19.17
N TYR A 390 -10.07 2.51 18.31
CA TYR A 390 -11.49 2.82 18.48
C TYR A 390 -12.10 2.23 19.76
N GLU A 391 -11.55 1.15 20.32
CA GLU A 391 -11.98 0.57 21.60
C GLU A 391 -11.30 1.26 22.80
N GLY A 392 -11.59 2.55 23.01
CA GLY A 392 -11.22 3.26 24.24
C GLY A 392 -9.85 3.92 24.26
N LEU A 393 -9.07 3.85 23.16
CA LEU A 393 -7.73 4.44 23.09
C LEU A 393 -7.65 5.70 22.21
N LEU A 394 -8.77 6.15 21.63
CA LEU A 394 -8.81 7.28 20.70
C LEU A 394 -8.28 8.59 21.28
N MET A 395 -8.55 8.83 22.57
CA MET A 395 -8.11 10.03 23.26
C MET A 395 -6.62 10.05 23.58
N LEU A 396 -5.90 8.93 23.45
CA LEU A 396 -4.50 8.86 23.85
C LEU A 396 -3.56 9.48 22.78
N PRO A 397 -2.41 10.04 23.19
CA PRO A 397 -2.07 10.39 24.57
C PRO A 397 -2.95 11.54 25.10
N CYS A 398 -3.21 11.56 26.41
CA CYS A 398 -3.87 12.67 27.12
C CYS A 398 -3.16 12.96 28.46
N ILE A 399 -3.43 14.13 29.04
CA ILE A 399 -2.75 14.64 30.23
C ILE A 399 -3.78 14.94 31.31
N LEU A 400 -3.59 14.35 32.48
CA LEU A 400 -4.25 14.75 33.72
C LEU A 400 -3.39 15.81 34.40
N LYS A 401 -3.91 17.02 34.56
CA LYS A 401 -3.25 18.11 35.28
C LYS A 401 -3.76 18.16 36.71
N VAL A 402 -2.84 18.05 37.67
CA VAL A 402 -3.17 18.09 39.09
C VAL A 402 -2.55 19.33 39.71
N ASN A 403 -3.42 20.27 40.10
CA ASN A 403 -3.00 21.50 40.77
C ASN A 403 -2.94 21.26 42.28
N ILE A 404 -1.77 21.46 42.89
CA ILE A 404 -1.59 21.38 44.34
C ILE A 404 -1.97 22.75 44.91
N LYS A 405 -3.21 22.91 45.39
CA LYS A 405 -3.70 24.21 45.89
C LYS A 405 -2.95 24.73 47.13
N ASP A 406 -2.24 23.87 47.85
CA ASP A 406 -1.79 24.21 49.21
C ASP A 406 -0.31 24.52 49.41
N ILE A 407 0.61 24.30 48.44
CA ILE A 407 2.05 24.36 48.77
C ILE A 407 2.94 25.11 47.76
N SER A 408 2.61 25.20 46.48
CA SER A 408 3.40 25.97 45.51
C SER A 408 2.68 26.00 44.17
N LYS A 409 3.00 26.94 43.27
CA LYS A 409 2.48 26.99 41.88
C LYS A 409 2.92 25.78 41.01
N ILE A 410 3.11 24.60 41.59
CA ILE A 410 3.54 23.38 40.92
C ILE A 410 2.29 22.60 40.51
N SER A 411 2.15 22.35 39.21
CA SER A 411 1.17 21.42 38.64
C SER A 411 1.88 20.12 38.26
N ILE A 412 1.37 18.98 38.73
CA ILE A 412 1.82 17.67 38.23
C ILE A 412 1.07 17.36 36.94
N GLU A 413 1.78 16.89 35.92
CA GLU A 413 1.17 16.45 34.66
C GLU A 413 1.38 14.95 34.48
N ILE A 414 0.29 14.19 34.60
CA ILE A 414 0.31 12.75 34.38
C ILE A 414 -0.08 12.46 32.94
N LEU A 415 0.88 11.99 32.15
CA LEU A 415 0.69 11.54 30.78
C LEU A 415 0.08 10.13 30.78
N ILE A 416 -1.12 10.01 30.24
CA ILE A 416 -1.83 8.75 30.01
C ILE A 416 -1.63 8.35 28.56
N THR A 417 -1.00 7.21 28.32
CA THR A 417 -0.60 6.78 26.97
C THR A 417 -0.47 5.26 26.88
N THR A 418 0.03 4.77 25.74
CA THR A 418 0.46 3.38 25.58
C THR A 418 1.93 3.31 25.21
N HIS A 419 2.58 2.17 25.46
CA HIS A 419 3.98 1.94 25.06
C HIS A 419 4.24 2.18 23.56
N GLN A 420 3.22 2.07 22.71
CA GLN A 420 3.34 2.31 21.27
C GLN A 420 3.31 3.79 20.89
N LEU A 421 2.50 4.59 21.59
CA LEU A 421 2.34 6.02 21.27
C LEU A 421 3.46 6.86 21.87
N HIS A 422 3.95 6.45 23.03
CA HIS A 422 5.03 7.13 23.71
C HIS A 422 5.93 6.09 24.40
N PRO A 423 6.80 5.40 23.66
CA PRO A 423 7.83 4.58 24.28
C PRO A 423 8.68 5.49 25.18
N ASN A 424 9.04 5.03 26.38
CA ASN A 424 9.90 5.78 27.29
C ASN A 424 11.33 5.90 26.72
N GLN A 425 11.50 6.76 25.73
CA GLN A 425 12.77 7.03 25.05
C GLN A 425 13.53 8.19 25.68
N ASP A 426 12.84 8.98 26.50
CA ASP A 426 13.40 10.10 27.25
C ASP A 426 13.55 9.65 28.70
N GLU A 427 14.80 9.48 29.17
CA GLU A 427 15.12 8.97 30.52
C GLU A 427 14.52 9.81 31.67
N LYS A 428 13.83 10.90 31.35
CA LYS A 428 13.19 11.85 32.29
C LYS A 428 11.75 11.51 32.66
N LEU A 429 11.13 10.51 32.02
CA LEU A 429 9.78 10.07 32.37
C LEU A 429 9.81 8.79 33.24
N ILE A 430 9.08 8.83 34.34
CA ILE A 430 8.96 7.71 35.29
C ILE A 430 7.58 7.07 35.12
N ASP A 431 7.57 5.74 34.93
CA ASP A 431 6.34 4.94 34.91
C ASP A 431 5.80 4.80 36.33
N ILE A 432 4.60 5.34 36.58
CA ILE A 432 3.97 5.32 37.90
C ILE A 432 2.87 4.27 38.03
N MET A 433 2.69 3.38 37.05
CA MET A 433 1.63 2.36 37.10
C MET A 433 1.69 1.51 38.38
N ASN A 434 2.89 1.09 38.77
CA ASN A 434 3.10 0.31 40.00
C ASN A 434 2.84 1.12 41.27
N LEU A 435 3.11 2.43 41.27
CA LEU A 435 2.84 3.32 42.40
C LEU A 435 1.33 3.51 42.59
N ILE A 436 0.60 3.62 41.49
CA ILE A 436 -0.86 3.75 41.50
C ILE A 436 -1.52 2.45 41.95
N ASN A 437 -0.98 1.29 41.55
CA ASN A 437 -1.42 -0.05 41.98
C ASN A 437 -2.92 -0.33 41.77
N ILE A 438 -3.44 0.02 40.59
CA ILE A 438 -4.85 -0.18 40.22
C ILE A 438 -4.95 -1.18 39.07
N LYS A 439 -6.02 -1.98 39.09
CA LYS A 439 -6.33 -2.90 37.99
C LYS A 439 -6.59 -2.14 36.68
N ILE A 440 -5.73 -2.39 35.72
CA ILE A 440 -5.71 -1.70 34.43
C ILE A 440 -6.69 -2.39 33.46
N PRO A 441 -7.46 -1.63 32.65
CA PRO A 441 -8.42 -2.22 31.71
C PRO A 441 -7.76 -2.76 30.43
N GLN A 442 -6.53 -2.35 30.12
CA GLN A 442 -5.73 -2.82 28.99
C GLN A 442 -4.25 -2.87 29.36
N GLU A 443 -3.56 -3.97 29.03
CA GLU A 443 -2.18 -4.26 29.47
C GLU A 443 -1.12 -3.28 28.94
N ASN A 444 -1.38 -2.61 27.82
CA ASN A 444 -0.43 -1.70 27.18
C ASN A 444 -0.54 -0.23 27.63
N LEU A 445 -1.47 0.09 28.55
CA LEU A 445 -1.62 1.42 29.13
C LEU A 445 -0.49 1.71 30.12
N VAL A 446 0.02 2.93 30.05
CA VAL A 446 1.05 3.45 30.96
C VAL A 446 0.74 4.86 31.41
N LEU A 447 1.22 5.18 32.60
CA LEU A 447 1.14 6.50 33.22
C LEU A 447 2.55 7.01 33.45
N TYR A 448 2.89 8.12 32.83
CA TYR A 448 4.18 8.77 32.98
C TYR A 448 4.06 10.11 33.69
N VAL A 449 5.03 10.41 34.53
CA VAL A 449 5.28 11.76 35.08
C VAL A 449 6.74 12.12 34.86
N LYS A 450 7.08 13.41 34.90
CA LYS A 450 8.49 13.82 34.89
C LYS A 450 9.17 13.41 36.19
N GLN A 451 10.47 13.14 36.11
CA GLN A 451 11.30 12.80 37.27
C GLN A 451 11.18 13.82 38.42
N GLU A 452 11.23 15.11 38.10
CA GLU A 452 11.06 16.20 39.08
C GLU A 452 9.66 16.22 39.74
N GLU A 453 8.62 15.81 39.02
CA GLU A 453 7.25 15.75 39.51
C GLU A 453 6.99 14.45 40.31
N PHE A 454 7.75 13.38 40.03
CA PHE A 454 7.66 12.11 40.73
C PHE A 454 8.04 12.25 42.21
N GLU A 455 9.12 12.97 42.52
CA GLU A 455 9.55 13.19 43.91
C GLU A 455 8.46 13.93 44.72
N VAL A 456 7.82 14.92 44.11
CA VAL A 456 6.68 15.64 44.70
C VAL A 456 5.52 14.70 44.96
N LEU A 457 5.19 13.83 44.00
CA LEU A 457 4.13 12.84 44.11
C LEU A 457 4.38 11.85 45.25
N THR A 458 5.60 11.31 45.37
CA THR A 458 5.92 10.30 46.40
C THR A 458 5.98 10.88 47.81
N ASN A 459 6.33 12.16 47.94
CA ASN A 459 6.42 12.84 49.24
C ASN A 459 5.07 13.37 49.74
N ASN A 460 4.05 13.47 48.88
CA ASN A 460 2.72 13.97 49.23
C ASN A 460 1.67 12.85 49.19
N LYS A 461 1.45 12.20 50.35
CA LYS A 461 0.51 11.08 50.49
C LYS A 461 -0.94 11.42 50.12
N VAL A 462 -1.41 12.63 50.47
CA VAL A 462 -2.79 13.07 50.18
C VAL A 462 -3.00 13.25 48.68
N LEU A 463 -2.01 13.83 48.01
CA LEU A 463 -2.01 13.99 46.56
C LEU A 463 -1.98 12.63 45.85
N LEU A 464 -1.10 11.72 46.30
CA LEU A 464 -1.02 10.36 45.78
C LEU A 464 -2.36 9.62 45.92
N GLN A 465 -3.00 9.70 47.09
CA GLN A 465 -4.31 9.10 47.32
C GLN A 465 -5.38 9.69 46.39
N SER A 466 -5.40 11.01 46.21
CA SER A 466 -6.36 11.68 45.30
C SER A 466 -6.18 11.22 43.85
N ILE A 467 -4.94 11.01 43.41
CA ILE A 467 -4.61 10.50 42.08
C ILE A 467 -5.01 9.03 41.94
N GLN A 468 -4.78 8.21 42.96
CA GLN A 468 -5.22 6.80 42.99
C GLN A 468 -6.75 6.72 42.84
N GLU A 469 -7.50 7.45 43.68
CA GLU A 469 -8.97 7.49 43.62
C GLU A 469 -9.47 7.97 42.25
N TYR A 470 -8.79 8.95 41.63
CA TYR A 470 -9.12 9.38 40.27
C TYR A 470 -8.93 8.26 39.25
N PHE A 471 -7.78 7.58 39.27
CA PHE A 471 -7.49 6.52 38.31
C PHE A 471 -8.38 5.28 38.50
N GLU A 472 -8.86 5.00 39.72
CA GLU A 472 -9.86 3.96 39.95
C GLU A 472 -11.15 4.29 39.18
N ARG A 473 -11.63 5.53 39.32
CA ARG A 473 -12.82 6.00 38.59
C ARG A 473 -12.58 6.04 37.08
N TYR A 474 -11.43 6.55 36.64
CA TYR A 474 -11.06 6.67 35.22
C TYR A 474 -10.99 5.30 34.54
N PHE A 475 -10.28 4.34 35.12
CA PHE A 475 -10.14 3.00 34.55
C PHE A 475 -11.44 2.20 34.60
N MET A 476 -12.27 2.39 35.62
CA MET A 476 -13.62 1.83 35.64
C MET A 476 -14.49 2.40 34.50
N ALA A 477 -14.47 3.71 34.31
CA ALA A 477 -15.21 4.37 33.23
C ALA A 477 -14.71 3.93 31.84
N LEU A 478 -13.39 3.81 31.65
CA LEU A 478 -12.79 3.30 30.43
C LEU A 478 -13.19 1.85 30.14
N LYS A 479 -13.17 0.98 31.16
CA LYS A 479 -13.64 -0.40 31.04
C LYS A 479 -15.10 -0.46 30.59
N ASN A 480 -15.97 0.34 31.20
CA ASN A 480 -17.38 0.41 30.84
C ASN A 480 -17.58 0.93 29.40
N TYR A 481 -16.81 1.94 29.00
CA TYR A 481 -16.83 2.44 27.63
C TYR A 481 -16.42 1.36 26.63
N ILE A 482 -15.29 0.68 26.84
CA ILE A 482 -14.82 -0.43 25.99
C ILE A 482 -15.90 -1.49 25.84
N LYS A 483 -16.50 -1.91 26.96
CA LYS A 483 -17.59 -2.90 26.96
C LYS A 483 -18.78 -2.41 26.12
N SER A 484 -19.20 -1.16 26.30
CA SER A 484 -20.31 -0.58 25.54
C SER A 484 -20.05 -0.51 24.03
N VAL A 485 -18.80 -0.28 23.63
CA VAL A 485 -18.39 -0.31 22.22
C VAL A 485 -18.48 -1.74 21.69
N GLN A 486 -17.92 -2.71 22.42
CA GLN A 486 -17.90 -4.13 22.05
C GLN A 486 -19.32 -4.72 21.94
N GLU A 487 -20.23 -4.39 22.86
CA GLU A 487 -21.63 -4.83 22.85
C GLU A 487 -22.42 -4.34 21.62
N ASN A 488 -21.92 -3.32 20.91
CA ASN A 488 -22.55 -2.82 19.67
C ASN A 488 -22.02 -3.50 18.40
N LEU A 489 -20.92 -4.25 18.48
CA LEU A 489 -20.27 -4.84 17.31
C LEU A 489 -20.89 -6.20 16.97
N PHE A 490 -20.99 -6.50 15.68
CA PHE A 490 -21.32 -7.84 15.23
C PHE A 490 -20.10 -8.77 15.42
N GLY A 491 -20.35 -10.00 15.86
CA GLY A 491 -19.38 -11.08 15.86
C GLY A 491 -19.41 -11.89 14.56
N GLU A 492 -18.45 -12.80 14.39
CA GLU A 492 -18.46 -13.72 13.24
C GLU A 492 -19.72 -14.61 13.21
N GLN A 493 -20.23 -15.03 14.36
CA GLN A 493 -21.46 -15.83 14.43
C GLN A 493 -22.68 -15.07 13.87
N ASP A 494 -22.74 -13.75 14.06
CA ASP A 494 -23.81 -12.92 13.49
C ASP A 494 -23.73 -12.92 11.95
N ILE A 495 -22.52 -12.89 11.40
CA ILE A 495 -22.29 -12.98 9.95
C ILE A 495 -22.76 -14.35 9.41
N LEU A 496 -22.43 -15.43 10.11
CA LEU A 496 -22.86 -16.79 9.74
C LEU A 496 -24.37 -16.96 9.82
N ASN A 497 -25.00 -16.49 10.91
CA ASN A 497 -26.46 -16.51 11.08
C ASN A 497 -27.16 -15.68 10.00
N TYR A 498 -26.56 -14.55 9.62
CA TYR A 498 -27.06 -13.72 8.54
C TYR A 498 -27.00 -14.45 7.19
N PHE A 499 -25.89 -15.13 6.89
CA PHE A 499 -25.80 -15.96 5.68
C PHE A 499 -26.75 -17.16 5.69
N LYS A 500 -26.96 -17.80 6.85
CA LYS A 500 -27.97 -18.86 7.00
C LYS A 500 -29.37 -18.37 6.63
N SER A 501 -29.69 -17.13 6.97
CA SER A 501 -30.96 -16.47 6.62
C SER A 501 -30.98 -15.93 5.19
N ASN A 502 -29.84 -15.89 4.50
CA ASN A 502 -29.68 -15.37 3.13
C ASN A 502 -28.87 -16.34 2.23
N PRO A 503 -29.36 -17.56 1.93
CA PRO A 503 -28.57 -18.61 1.26
C PRO A 503 -27.99 -18.20 -0.10
N LYS A 504 -28.76 -17.47 -0.92
CA LYS A 504 -28.29 -16.98 -2.23
C LYS A 504 -27.04 -16.10 -2.11
N LEU A 505 -27.02 -15.22 -1.11
CA LEU A 505 -25.90 -14.33 -0.84
C LEU A 505 -24.68 -15.11 -0.32
N ALA A 506 -24.90 -16.12 0.52
CA ALA A 506 -23.86 -17.01 1.02
C ALA A 506 -23.16 -17.76 -0.12
N LEU A 507 -23.92 -18.39 -1.03
CA LEU A 507 -23.38 -19.12 -2.17
C LEU A 507 -22.68 -18.20 -3.18
N GLU A 508 -23.19 -16.98 -3.40
CA GLU A 508 -22.49 -15.97 -4.21
C GLU A 508 -21.14 -15.60 -3.60
N PHE A 509 -21.10 -15.36 -2.28
CA PHE A 509 -19.87 -15.06 -1.56
C PHE A 509 -18.88 -16.24 -1.64
N LYS A 510 -19.32 -17.49 -1.44
CA LYS A 510 -18.49 -18.70 -1.59
C LYS A 510 -17.83 -18.77 -2.97
N ARG A 511 -18.61 -18.57 -4.04
CA ARG A 511 -18.07 -18.55 -5.42
C ARG A 511 -17.02 -17.45 -5.62
N LYS A 512 -17.26 -16.27 -5.06
CA LYS A 512 -16.39 -15.11 -5.21
C LYS A 512 -15.00 -15.31 -4.60
N ILE A 513 -14.93 -15.98 -3.45
CA ILE A 513 -13.69 -16.14 -2.68
C ILE A 513 -12.97 -17.45 -2.99
N ARG A 514 -13.63 -18.42 -3.63
CA ARG A 514 -13.11 -19.78 -3.90
C ARG A 514 -11.66 -19.78 -4.41
N GLY A 515 -11.38 -19.01 -5.47
CA GLY A 515 -10.04 -18.96 -6.07
C GLY A 515 -8.97 -18.40 -5.13
N ASP A 516 -9.34 -17.48 -4.24
CA ASP A 516 -8.42 -16.96 -3.24
C ASP A 516 -8.08 -18.04 -2.20
N ILE A 517 -9.10 -18.77 -1.72
CA ILE A 517 -8.91 -19.85 -0.73
C ILE A 517 -8.02 -20.94 -1.31
N GLU A 518 -8.27 -21.39 -2.54
CA GLU A 518 -7.48 -22.41 -3.23
C GLU A 518 -5.99 -22.00 -3.31
N ILE A 519 -5.71 -20.75 -3.68
CA ILE A 519 -4.34 -20.22 -3.78
C ILE A 519 -3.65 -20.16 -2.41
N ILE A 520 -4.34 -19.62 -1.39
CA ILE A 520 -3.76 -19.50 -0.04
C ILE A 520 -3.49 -20.90 0.53
N LYS A 521 -4.46 -21.82 0.42
CA LYS A 521 -4.35 -23.20 0.91
C LYS A 521 -3.21 -23.96 0.22
N ALA A 522 -2.99 -23.74 -1.08
CA ALA A 522 -1.89 -24.37 -1.81
C ALA A 522 -0.49 -23.89 -1.35
N ASN A 523 -0.38 -22.68 -0.78
CA ASN A 523 0.89 -22.12 -0.33
C ASN A 523 1.11 -22.26 1.20
N ARG A 524 0.02 -22.15 1.98
CA ARG A 524 0.00 -22.15 3.46
C ARG A 524 -1.31 -22.83 3.93
N PRO A 525 -1.41 -24.16 3.85
CA PRO A 525 -2.62 -24.88 4.26
C PRO A 525 -2.95 -24.65 5.74
N ASP A 526 -1.92 -24.54 6.58
CA ASP A 526 -2.00 -24.25 8.01
C ASP A 526 -2.77 -22.96 8.31
N ILE A 527 -2.64 -21.93 7.45
CA ILE A 527 -3.41 -20.69 7.61
C ILE A 527 -4.90 -20.95 7.42
N VAL A 528 -5.30 -21.65 6.34
CA VAL A 528 -6.72 -21.87 6.03
C VAL A 528 -7.37 -22.86 7.01
N GLU A 529 -6.62 -23.86 7.48
CA GLU A 529 -7.05 -24.81 8.50
C GLU A 529 -7.36 -24.12 9.84
N SER A 530 -6.62 -23.05 10.18
CA SER A 530 -6.86 -22.29 11.41
C SER A 530 -8.10 -21.37 11.35
N TRP A 531 -8.73 -21.19 10.18
CA TRP A 531 -9.88 -20.30 10.00
C TRP A 531 -11.20 -20.92 10.47
N LYS A 532 -11.40 -20.98 11.78
CA LYS A 532 -12.58 -21.57 12.43
C LYS A 532 -13.92 -21.18 11.76
N TYR A 533 -14.13 -19.89 11.49
CA TYR A 533 -15.42 -19.41 11.00
C TYR A 533 -15.61 -19.66 9.51
N TYR A 534 -14.53 -19.62 8.72
CA TYR A 534 -14.57 -20.08 7.34
C TYR A 534 -14.93 -21.57 7.23
N GLN A 535 -14.37 -22.43 8.09
CA GLN A 535 -14.71 -23.85 8.12
C GLN A 535 -16.20 -24.09 8.47
N GLU A 536 -16.76 -23.30 9.38
CA GLU A 536 -18.21 -23.34 9.68
C GLU A 536 -19.06 -22.85 8.50
N PHE A 537 -18.64 -21.76 7.85
CA PHE A 537 -19.28 -21.26 6.63
C PHE A 537 -19.28 -22.29 5.50
N GLU A 538 -18.17 -23.02 5.30
CA GLU A 538 -18.06 -24.03 4.26
C GLU A 538 -19.08 -25.17 4.47
N ARG A 539 -19.13 -25.74 5.68
CA ARG A 539 -20.13 -26.76 6.07
C ARG A 539 -21.56 -26.27 5.89
N MET A 540 -21.84 -25.04 6.34
CA MET A 540 -23.16 -24.42 6.19
C MET A 540 -23.56 -24.31 4.70
N CYS A 541 -22.63 -23.93 3.81
CA CYS A 541 -22.93 -23.86 2.38
C CYS A 541 -23.11 -25.25 1.75
N GLU A 542 -22.40 -26.28 2.20
CA GLU A 542 -22.61 -27.66 1.73
C GLU A 542 -24.01 -28.19 2.07
N GLU A 543 -24.57 -27.80 3.21
CA GLU A 543 -25.95 -28.12 3.58
C GLU A 543 -26.99 -27.39 2.71
N MET A 544 -26.65 -26.22 2.16
CA MET A 544 -27.52 -25.43 1.28
C MET A 544 -27.50 -25.90 -0.19
N ASP A 545 -26.41 -26.55 -0.60
CA ASP A 545 -26.22 -27.09 -1.96
C ASP A 545 -26.88 -28.49 -2.12
N LYS A 546 -27.33 -29.12 -1.02
CA LYS A 546 -28.14 -30.34 -0.99
C LYS A 546 -29.62 -30.00 -1.10
#